data_AF-A0A1G3RA79-F1
#
_entry.id   AF-A0A1G3RA79-F1
#
_cell.length_a   1.000
_cell.length_b   1.000
_cell.length_c   1.000
_cell.angle_alpha   90.00
_cell.angle_beta   90.00
_cell.angle_gamma   90.00
#
_symmetry.space_group_name_H-M   'P 1'
#
loop_
_entity.id
_entity.type
_entity.pdbx_description
1 polymer ?
#
loop_
_entity_poly.entity_id
_entity_poly.type
_entity_poly.pdbx_seq_one_letter_code
_entity_poly.pdbx_strand_id
1 'polypeptide(L)'
;MLIEILLRVHRVFSEADKERYAVLFKPFVGKTSGQYVYRIEQAALGTELERIAAVYLAIRECMETTYADLDIARVFLRAFDEHFTKVEDRIAVRPSTELHSGCLQSPDDEDATYRKKRGSSFRGQILTATETCNPENEVQLITDVHVTANNRDDSDELHDRLDGIKAKTPGIAVLYTDGGYGSEENDTALEAMGIKQVQTAIRGRTSVVDIEISKKADGSYTVSCPYQSGEIKTARKLMKAVMRGSVCAVCPLADNCPSQKRRSGRVVYFDDQDVLRQKRQRNIRDLPEELRKLRPNVEATMREFSRRTEGGKLKVRGLFKATTIA
;
A
#
# COMPACT_ATOMS: atom_id res chain seq x y z
N MET A 1 -20.64 -0.10 -12.02
CA MET A 1 -20.55 1.06 -11.11
C MET A 1 -21.27 2.27 -11.70
N LEU A 2 -20.78 2.90 -12.79
CA LEU A 2 -21.39 4.12 -13.36
C LEU A 2 -22.89 3.97 -13.68
N ILE A 3 -23.29 2.88 -14.33
CA ILE A 3 -24.72 2.60 -14.61
C ILE A 3 -25.53 2.44 -13.32
N GLU A 4 -24.97 1.81 -12.30
CA GLU A 4 -25.67 1.62 -11.02
C GLU A 4 -25.95 2.97 -10.33
N ILE A 5 -25.01 3.91 -10.41
CA ILE A 5 -25.21 5.28 -9.93
C ILE A 5 -26.35 5.95 -10.70
N LEU A 6 -26.36 5.88 -12.04
CA LEU A 6 -27.45 6.43 -12.86
C LEU A 6 -28.81 5.84 -12.47
N LEU A 7 -28.90 4.52 -12.30
CA LEU A 7 -30.15 3.87 -11.87
C LEU A 7 -30.64 4.36 -10.51
N ARG A 8 -29.74 4.64 -9.56
CA ARG A 8 -30.08 5.20 -8.25
C ARG A 8 -30.50 6.65 -8.33
N VAL A 9 -29.82 7.45 -9.15
CA VAL A 9 -30.21 8.84 -9.44
C VAL A 9 -31.63 8.88 -10.01
N HIS A 10 -31.94 8.04 -11.00
CA HIS A 10 -33.29 7.98 -11.58
C HIS A 10 -34.39 7.63 -10.56
N ARG A 11 -34.09 6.85 -9.53
CA ARG A 11 -35.08 6.49 -8.49
C ARG A 11 -35.44 7.67 -7.59
N VAL A 12 -34.50 8.59 -7.36
CA VAL A 12 -34.72 9.75 -6.48
C VAL A 12 -35.23 10.98 -7.22
N PHE A 13 -35.17 10.98 -8.55
CA PHE A 13 -35.72 12.07 -9.36
C PHE A 13 -37.22 12.28 -9.10
N SER A 14 -37.61 13.55 -9.10
CA SER A 14 -39.00 13.99 -9.20
C SER A 14 -39.63 13.47 -10.49
N GLU A 15 -40.97 13.39 -10.55
CA GLU A 15 -41.65 12.98 -11.78
C GLU A 15 -41.36 13.94 -12.95
N ALA A 16 -41.23 15.24 -12.66
CA ALA A 16 -40.84 16.24 -13.65
C ALA A 16 -39.44 15.99 -14.22
N ASP A 17 -38.46 15.64 -13.37
CA ASP A 17 -37.10 15.34 -13.84
C ASP A 17 -37.00 13.98 -14.53
N LYS A 18 -37.80 12.98 -14.12
CA LYS A 18 -37.91 11.71 -14.85
C LYS A 18 -38.44 11.94 -16.26
N GLU A 19 -39.44 12.79 -16.43
CA GLU A 19 -39.96 13.16 -17.75
C GLU A 19 -38.92 13.97 -18.55
N ARG A 20 -38.31 14.98 -17.92
CA ARG A 20 -37.26 15.82 -18.52
C ARG A 20 -36.09 15.01 -19.08
N TYR A 21 -35.62 14.00 -18.34
CA TYR A 21 -34.48 13.18 -18.74
C TYR A 21 -34.87 11.81 -19.32
N ALA A 22 -36.15 11.57 -19.62
CA ALA A 22 -36.67 10.27 -20.04
C ALA A 22 -35.91 9.67 -21.23
N VAL A 23 -35.60 10.49 -22.24
CA VAL A 23 -34.88 10.06 -23.44
C VAL A 23 -33.45 9.59 -23.12
N LEU A 24 -32.76 10.32 -22.24
CA LEU A 24 -31.38 9.99 -21.82
C LEU A 24 -31.34 8.71 -20.98
N PHE A 25 -32.33 8.49 -20.11
CA PHE A 25 -32.38 7.34 -19.20
C PHE A 25 -32.98 6.08 -19.81
N LYS A 26 -33.78 6.19 -20.88
CA LYS A 26 -34.46 5.08 -21.56
C LYS A 26 -33.58 3.83 -21.80
N PRO A 27 -32.30 3.94 -22.19
CA PRO A 27 -31.47 2.75 -22.41
C PRO A 27 -31.17 1.96 -21.12
N PHE A 28 -31.06 2.65 -19.98
CA PHE A 28 -30.58 2.09 -18.71
C PHE A 28 -31.71 1.54 -17.85
N VAL A 29 -32.87 2.21 -17.84
CA VAL A 29 -34.00 1.89 -16.96
C VAL A 29 -34.69 0.58 -17.38
N GLY A 30 -35.26 -0.14 -16.40
CA GLY A 30 -35.98 -1.40 -16.62
C GLY A 30 -35.11 -2.66 -16.57
N LYS A 31 -33.80 -2.51 -16.34
CA LYS A 31 -32.85 -3.61 -16.12
C LYS A 31 -31.94 -3.31 -14.95
N THR A 32 -31.30 -4.34 -14.40
CA THR A 32 -30.21 -4.13 -13.44
C THR A 32 -28.93 -3.71 -14.17
N SER A 33 -28.03 -3.03 -13.47
CA SER A 33 -26.72 -2.65 -14.03
C SER A 33 -25.93 -3.86 -14.55
N GLY A 34 -26.02 -5.02 -13.87
CA GLY A 34 -25.41 -6.27 -14.34
C GLY A 34 -26.02 -6.79 -15.65
N GLN A 35 -27.35 -6.76 -15.77
CA GLN A 35 -28.04 -7.15 -17.02
C GLN A 35 -27.72 -6.22 -18.18
N TYR A 36 -27.52 -4.92 -17.90
CA TYR A 36 -27.11 -3.95 -18.91
C TYR A 36 -25.71 -4.29 -19.43
N VAL A 37 -24.72 -4.37 -18.52
CA VAL A 37 -23.31 -4.60 -18.87
C VAL A 37 -23.11 -5.93 -19.61
N TYR A 38 -23.81 -6.99 -19.20
CA TYR A 38 -23.69 -8.31 -19.83
C TYR A 38 -24.05 -8.33 -21.33
N ARG A 39 -24.85 -7.37 -21.81
CA ARG A 39 -25.31 -7.30 -23.20
C ARG A 39 -24.46 -6.39 -24.09
N ILE A 40 -23.44 -5.73 -23.54
CA ILE A 40 -22.57 -4.84 -24.30
C ILE A 40 -21.53 -5.68 -25.03
N GLU A 41 -21.56 -5.63 -26.36
CA GLU A 41 -20.50 -6.21 -27.18
C GLU A 41 -19.21 -5.38 -27.06
N GLN A 42 -18.05 -6.03 -27.14
CA GLN A 42 -16.75 -5.36 -27.00
C GLN A 42 -16.57 -4.22 -28.02
N ALA A 43 -17.06 -4.39 -29.25
CA ALA A 43 -17.01 -3.37 -30.30
C ALA A 43 -17.89 -2.15 -30.00
N ALA A 44 -18.96 -2.31 -29.21
CA ALA A 44 -19.89 -1.24 -28.84
C ALA A 44 -19.48 -0.51 -27.55
N LEU A 45 -18.46 -1.00 -26.82
CA LEU A 45 -18.07 -0.46 -25.52
C LEU A 45 -17.75 1.04 -25.57
N GLY A 46 -17.04 1.52 -26.60
CA GLY A 46 -16.71 2.94 -26.74
C GLY A 46 -17.95 3.82 -26.83
N THR A 47 -18.89 3.45 -27.71
CA THR A 47 -20.17 4.18 -27.88
C THR A 47 -21.02 4.14 -26.61
N GLU A 48 -21.02 3.04 -25.87
CA GLU A 48 -21.73 2.95 -24.60
C GLU A 48 -21.11 3.84 -23.51
N LEU A 49 -19.78 3.96 -23.46
CA LEU A 49 -19.09 4.89 -22.56
C LEU A 49 -19.38 6.35 -22.90
N GLU A 50 -19.42 6.71 -24.20
CA GLU A 50 -19.82 8.04 -24.65
C GLU A 50 -21.28 8.36 -24.25
N ARG A 51 -22.19 7.40 -24.39
CA ARG A 51 -23.59 7.57 -23.96
C ARG A 51 -23.70 7.79 -22.45
N ILE A 52 -22.95 7.03 -21.65
CA ILE A 52 -22.90 7.21 -20.19
C ILE A 52 -22.36 8.61 -19.86
N ALA A 53 -21.27 9.03 -20.51
CA ALA A 53 -20.67 10.35 -20.31
C ALA A 53 -21.64 11.50 -20.64
N ALA A 54 -22.41 11.38 -21.73
CA ALA A 54 -23.42 12.37 -22.08
C ALA A 54 -24.51 12.51 -21.00
N VAL A 55 -24.97 11.39 -20.40
CA VAL A 55 -25.98 11.42 -19.33
C VAL A 55 -25.42 12.07 -18.07
N TYR A 56 -24.19 11.70 -17.68
CA TYR A 56 -23.51 12.29 -16.52
C TYR A 56 -23.33 13.81 -16.67
N LEU A 57 -22.94 14.28 -17.86
CA LEU A 57 -22.81 15.71 -18.13
C LEU A 57 -24.16 16.42 -18.04
N ALA A 58 -25.20 15.85 -18.66
CA ALA A 58 -26.51 16.48 -18.76
C ALA A 58 -27.20 16.67 -17.40
N ILE A 59 -26.94 15.80 -16.43
CA ILE A 59 -27.60 15.86 -15.12
C ILE A 59 -26.71 16.44 -14.01
N ARG A 60 -25.44 16.76 -14.29
CA ARG A 60 -24.48 17.21 -13.26
C ARG A 60 -24.99 18.40 -12.46
N GLU A 61 -25.37 19.48 -13.14
CA GLU A 61 -25.86 20.70 -12.48
C GLU A 61 -27.12 20.43 -11.66
N CYS A 62 -28.03 19.59 -12.16
CA CYS A 62 -29.23 19.19 -11.45
C CYS A 62 -28.90 18.42 -10.16
N MET A 63 -27.92 17.50 -10.21
CA MET A 63 -27.43 16.79 -9.02
C MET A 63 -26.73 17.73 -8.03
N GLU A 64 -25.96 18.70 -8.51
CA GLU A 64 -25.22 19.67 -7.70
C GLU A 64 -26.13 20.71 -7.02
N THR A 65 -27.28 21.02 -7.61
CA THR A 65 -28.18 22.08 -7.13
C THR A 65 -29.46 21.55 -6.52
N THR A 66 -30.23 20.77 -7.28
CA THR A 66 -31.59 20.35 -6.91
C THR A 66 -31.58 19.19 -5.93
N TYR A 67 -30.61 18.28 -6.07
CA TYR A 67 -30.51 17.06 -5.27
C TYR A 67 -29.31 17.06 -4.31
N ALA A 68 -28.70 18.23 -4.07
CA ALA A 68 -27.42 18.39 -3.36
C ALA A 68 -27.38 17.71 -1.99
N ASP A 69 -28.50 17.73 -1.26
CA ASP A 69 -28.61 17.19 0.10
C ASP A 69 -28.73 15.65 0.15
N LEU A 70 -28.81 14.97 -1.00
CA LEU A 70 -28.91 13.51 -1.05
C LEU A 70 -27.54 12.84 -1.12
N ASP A 71 -27.36 11.74 -0.38
CA ASP A 71 -26.13 10.93 -0.44
C ASP A 71 -25.79 10.48 -1.86
N ILE A 72 -26.80 10.17 -2.67
CA ILE A 72 -26.58 9.76 -4.07
C ILE A 72 -26.02 10.90 -4.94
N ALA A 73 -26.31 12.17 -4.62
CA ALA A 73 -25.72 13.31 -5.30
C ALA A 73 -24.22 13.41 -5.01
N ARG A 74 -23.82 13.26 -3.73
CA ARG A 74 -22.40 13.18 -3.35
C ARG A 74 -21.67 12.07 -4.12
N VAL A 75 -22.22 10.85 -4.12
CA VAL A 75 -21.63 9.71 -4.83
C VAL A 75 -21.55 9.95 -6.34
N PHE A 76 -22.59 10.56 -6.92
CA PHE A 76 -22.63 10.92 -8.34
C PHE A 76 -21.54 11.92 -8.70
N LEU A 77 -21.41 13.01 -7.94
CA LEU A 77 -20.42 14.06 -8.20
C LEU A 77 -18.99 13.54 -8.04
N ARG A 78 -18.74 12.73 -7.01
CA ARG A 78 -17.45 12.04 -6.86
C ARG A 78 -17.14 11.15 -8.06
N ALA A 79 -18.10 10.35 -8.52
CA ALA A 79 -17.92 9.53 -9.72
C ALA A 79 -17.67 10.38 -10.97
N PHE A 80 -18.36 11.53 -11.09
CA PHE A 80 -18.14 12.49 -12.17
C PHE A 80 -16.69 12.97 -12.19
N ASP A 81 -16.18 13.46 -11.06
CA ASP A 81 -14.85 14.06 -10.96
C ASP A 81 -13.72 13.03 -11.15
N GLU A 82 -13.91 11.82 -10.60
CA GLU A 82 -12.88 10.79 -10.59
C GLU A 82 -12.85 9.92 -11.86
N HIS A 83 -14.00 9.68 -12.51
CA HIS A 83 -14.10 8.75 -13.66
C HIS A 83 -14.22 9.44 -15.02
N PHE A 84 -14.41 10.76 -15.07
CA PHE A 84 -14.53 11.49 -16.32
C PHE A 84 -13.44 12.56 -16.46
N THR A 85 -13.15 12.92 -17.70
CA THR A 85 -12.25 14.02 -18.07
C THR A 85 -12.89 14.86 -19.16
N LYS A 86 -12.55 16.15 -19.21
CA LYS A 86 -13.07 17.08 -20.21
C LYS A 86 -12.29 16.93 -21.51
N VAL A 87 -13.00 16.80 -22.62
CA VAL A 87 -12.47 16.76 -23.98
C VAL A 87 -13.25 17.78 -24.80
N GLU A 88 -12.68 18.95 -25.04
CA GLU A 88 -13.36 20.09 -25.69
C GLU A 88 -14.66 20.44 -24.95
N ASP A 89 -15.81 20.39 -25.61
CA ASP A 89 -17.14 20.72 -25.04
C ASP A 89 -17.89 19.49 -24.51
N ARG A 90 -17.23 18.32 -24.46
CA ARG A 90 -17.79 17.07 -23.92
C ARG A 90 -16.94 16.51 -22.79
N ILE A 91 -17.44 15.47 -22.16
CA ILE A 91 -16.66 14.63 -21.24
C ILE A 91 -16.49 13.23 -21.81
N ALA A 92 -15.40 12.57 -21.43
CA ALA A 92 -15.11 11.19 -21.76
C ALA A 92 -14.81 10.41 -20.47
N VAL A 93 -15.13 9.11 -20.47
CA VAL A 93 -14.74 8.21 -19.39
C VAL A 93 -13.22 8.03 -19.44
N ARG A 94 -12.55 8.22 -18.31
CA ARG A 94 -11.11 8.05 -18.20
C ARG A 94 -10.71 6.59 -18.49
N PRO A 95 -9.63 6.36 -19.26
CA PRO A 95 -9.09 5.03 -19.42
C PRO A 95 -8.57 4.51 -18.07
N SER A 96 -8.55 3.18 -17.91
CA SER A 96 -8.13 2.56 -16.64
C SER A 96 -6.71 2.91 -16.21
N THR A 97 -5.85 3.33 -17.13
CA THR A 97 -4.46 3.78 -16.87
C THR A 97 -4.39 5.15 -16.22
N GLU A 98 -5.45 5.96 -16.30
CA GLU A 98 -5.53 7.31 -15.71
C GLU A 98 -6.30 7.32 -14.38
N LEU A 99 -6.95 6.21 -14.02
CA LEU A 99 -7.65 6.09 -12.75
C LEU A 99 -6.66 5.80 -11.62
N HIS A 100 -6.67 6.63 -10.58
CA HIS A 100 -5.92 6.36 -9.36
C HIS A 100 -6.57 5.21 -8.57
N SER A 101 -5.78 4.48 -7.79
CA SER A 101 -6.23 3.32 -7.00
C SER A 101 -7.27 3.64 -5.92
N GLY A 102 -7.44 4.91 -5.58
CA GLY A 102 -8.40 5.40 -4.59
C GLY A 102 -9.72 5.89 -5.19
N CYS A 103 -9.91 5.82 -6.52
CA CYS A 103 -11.16 6.25 -7.13
C CYS A 103 -12.31 5.34 -6.67
N LEU A 104 -13.52 5.86 -6.71
CA LEU A 104 -14.74 5.19 -6.32
C LEU A 104 -14.81 3.84 -7.04
N GLN A 105 -14.87 2.75 -6.27
CA GLN A 105 -14.96 1.40 -6.79
C GLN A 105 -16.40 0.88 -6.84
N SER A 106 -17.25 1.38 -5.94
CA SER A 106 -18.64 0.97 -5.78
C SER A 106 -19.48 2.10 -5.20
N PRO A 107 -20.72 2.33 -5.66
CA PRO A 107 -21.64 3.26 -5.01
C PRO A 107 -22.15 2.76 -3.64
N ASP A 108 -21.86 1.50 -3.28
CA ASP A 108 -22.24 0.89 -2.01
C ASP A 108 -21.14 0.97 -0.94
N ASP A 109 -19.90 1.28 -1.34
CA ASP A 109 -18.75 1.34 -0.44
C ASP A 109 -17.78 2.40 -0.97
N GLU A 110 -17.96 3.62 -0.48
CA GLU A 110 -17.14 4.78 -0.84
C GLU A 110 -15.69 4.66 -0.34
N ASP A 111 -15.44 3.81 0.66
CA ASP A 111 -14.12 3.59 1.26
C ASP A 111 -13.33 2.46 0.56
N ALA A 112 -13.97 1.73 -0.36
CA ALA A 112 -13.33 0.65 -1.08
C ALA A 112 -12.29 1.18 -2.07
N THR A 113 -11.06 0.68 -1.96
CA THR A 113 -9.94 1.03 -2.84
C THR A 113 -9.52 -0.15 -3.71
N TYR A 114 -8.67 0.11 -4.70
CA TYR A 114 -8.20 -0.87 -5.67
C TYR A 114 -6.70 -1.19 -5.50
N ARG A 115 -6.35 -2.48 -5.51
CA ARG A 115 -4.95 -2.94 -5.59
C ARG A 115 -4.79 -4.03 -6.62
N LYS A 116 -3.70 -3.96 -7.40
CA LYS A 116 -3.25 -5.06 -8.26
C LYS A 116 -1.99 -5.68 -7.65
N LYS A 117 -2.03 -6.97 -7.32
CA LYS A 117 -0.91 -7.70 -6.73
C LYS A 117 -0.80 -9.08 -7.37
N ARG A 118 0.40 -9.42 -7.87
CA ARG A 118 0.71 -10.72 -8.51
C ARG A 118 -0.25 -11.09 -9.66
N GLY A 119 -0.60 -10.12 -10.50
CA GLY A 119 -1.52 -10.31 -11.62
C GLY A 119 -3.01 -10.27 -11.25
N SER A 120 -3.35 -10.41 -9.97
CA SER A 120 -4.73 -10.35 -9.47
C SER A 120 -5.13 -8.95 -9.03
N SER A 121 -6.41 -8.63 -9.21
CA SER A 121 -7.02 -7.36 -8.83
C SER A 121 -7.93 -7.52 -7.62
N PHE A 122 -7.83 -6.61 -6.66
CA PHE A 122 -8.58 -6.61 -5.41
C PHE A 122 -9.29 -5.27 -5.23
N ARG A 123 -10.51 -5.30 -4.69
CA ARG A 123 -11.32 -4.11 -4.37
C ARG A 123 -11.82 -4.22 -2.93
N GLY A 124 -11.69 -3.15 -2.14
CA GLY A 124 -12.11 -3.11 -0.74
C GLY A 124 -10.98 -2.68 0.20
N GLN A 125 -10.95 -3.29 1.37
CA GLN A 125 -9.99 -3.02 2.44
C GLN A 125 -9.01 -4.21 2.60
N ILE A 126 -7.96 -4.03 3.39
CA ILE A 126 -7.05 -5.08 3.85
C ILE A 126 -7.08 -5.15 5.37
N LEU A 127 -6.96 -6.35 5.92
CA LEU A 127 -6.83 -6.62 7.34
C LEU A 127 -5.40 -7.05 7.63
N THR A 128 -4.79 -6.45 8.65
CA THR A 128 -3.51 -6.84 9.22
C THR A 128 -3.73 -7.28 10.66
N ALA A 129 -2.95 -8.26 11.14
CA ALA A 129 -2.94 -8.63 12.54
C ALA A 129 -1.52 -8.84 13.02
N THR A 130 -1.30 -8.52 14.29
CA THR A 130 -0.09 -8.79 15.05
C THR A 130 -0.42 -9.78 16.14
N GLU A 131 0.42 -10.80 16.29
CA GLU A 131 0.27 -11.82 17.34
C GLU A 131 1.60 -12.08 18.04
N THR A 132 1.54 -12.53 19.28
CA THR A 132 2.72 -12.98 20.01
C THR A 132 3.24 -14.28 19.38
N CYS A 133 4.55 -14.47 19.45
CA CYS A 133 5.20 -15.71 19.02
C CYS A 133 6.30 -16.16 19.99
N ASN A 134 6.31 -15.66 21.23
CA ASN A 134 7.34 -16.03 22.20
C ASN A 134 7.16 -17.51 22.62
N PRO A 135 8.14 -18.40 22.39
CA PRO A 135 8.05 -19.81 22.78
C PRO A 135 7.78 -20.05 24.27
N GLU A 136 8.10 -19.09 25.14
CA GLU A 136 7.83 -19.17 26.58
C GLU A 136 6.35 -18.93 26.93
N ASN A 137 5.56 -18.39 26.01
CA ASN A 137 4.13 -18.20 26.25
C ASN A 137 3.39 -19.55 26.19
N GLU A 138 2.58 -19.83 27.20
CA GLU A 138 1.66 -20.98 27.18
C GLU A 138 0.66 -20.90 26.02
N VAL A 139 0.21 -19.68 25.69
CA VAL A 139 -0.69 -19.37 24.59
C VAL A 139 -0.22 -18.14 23.83
N GLN A 140 -0.33 -18.17 22.51
CA GLN A 140 -0.09 -16.98 21.68
C GLN A 140 -1.37 -16.17 21.54
N LEU A 141 -1.24 -14.84 21.59
CA LEU A 141 -2.35 -13.90 21.61
C LEU A 141 -2.26 -12.96 20.42
N ILE A 142 -3.39 -12.69 19.79
CA ILE A 142 -3.52 -11.58 18.84
C ILE A 142 -3.53 -10.29 19.66
N THR A 143 -2.54 -9.43 19.43
CA THR A 143 -2.35 -8.18 20.19
C THR A 143 -2.81 -6.96 19.43
N ASP A 144 -2.85 -7.01 18.11
CA ASP A 144 -3.39 -5.94 17.26
C ASP A 144 -4.10 -6.50 16.05
N VAL A 145 -5.22 -5.88 15.68
CA VAL A 145 -5.94 -6.10 14.41
C VAL A 145 -6.26 -4.73 13.86
N HIS A 146 -6.01 -4.53 12.58
CA HIS A 146 -6.27 -3.27 11.91
C HIS A 146 -6.82 -3.51 10.51
N VAL A 147 -7.79 -2.68 10.12
CA VAL A 147 -8.38 -2.68 8.79
C VAL A 147 -8.11 -1.33 8.15
N THR A 148 -7.57 -1.35 6.94
CA THR A 148 -7.15 -0.14 6.21
C THR A 148 -7.47 -0.25 4.72
N ALA A 149 -7.29 0.84 3.99
CA ALA A 149 -7.42 0.84 2.54
C ALA A 149 -6.40 -0.13 1.90
N ASN A 150 -6.83 -0.93 0.93
CA ASN A 150 -5.97 -1.98 0.37
C ASN A 150 -4.84 -1.45 -0.52
N ASN A 151 -4.89 -0.18 -0.93
CA ASN A 151 -3.94 0.46 -1.83
C ASN A 151 -2.72 1.10 -1.11
N ARG A 152 -2.60 0.92 0.21
CA ARG A 152 -1.46 1.38 1.00
C ARG A 152 -0.27 0.43 0.94
N ASP A 153 0.94 0.96 1.13
CA ASP A 153 2.13 0.12 1.32
C ASP A 153 2.10 -0.54 2.70
N ASP A 154 2.73 -1.71 2.78
CA ASP A 154 2.79 -2.47 4.02
C ASP A 154 3.66 -1.70 5.06
N SER A 155 4.67 -0.92 4.62
CA SER A 155 5.48 -0.09 5.52
C SER A 155 4.69 1.03 6.19
N ASP A 156 3.86 1.75 5.42
CA ASP A 156 3.05 2.87 5.93
C ASP A 156 2.01 2.36 6.94
N GLU A 157 1.46 1.20 6.67
CA GLU A 157 0.52 0.52 7.55
C GLU A 157 1.17 0.15 8.89
N LEU A 158 2.40 -0.40 8.88
CA LEU A 158 3.10 -0.64 10.16
C LEU A 158 3.38 0.66 10.90
N HIS A 159 3.82 1.69 10.19
CA HIS A 159 4.15 3.00 10.78
C HIS A 159 3.00 3.54 11.62
N ASP A 160 1.81 3.60 11.02
CA ASP A 160 0.57 4.07 11.67
C ASP A 160 0.17 3.22 12.89
N ARG A 161 0.61 1.95 12.93
CA ARG A 161 0.28 1.00 14.00
C ARG A 161 1.32 0.90 15.10
N LEU A 162 2.52 1.44 14.94
CA LEU A 162 3.61 1.27 15.92
C LEU A 162 3.22 1.69 17.34
N ASP A 163 2.63 2.88 17.50
CA ASP A 163 2.17 3.37 18.80
C ASP A 163 1.09 2.47 19.41
N GLY A 164 0.13 2.03 18.59
CA GLY A 164 -0.93 1.12 19.00
C GLY A 164 -0.39 -0.25 19.43
N ILE A 165 0.56 -0.80 18.69
CA ILE A 165 1.24 -2.06 19.01
C ILE A 165 2.01 -1.92 20.33
N LYS A 166 2.75 -0.82 20.53
CA LYS A 166 3.49 -0.58 21.77
C LYS A 166 2.56 -0.38 22.97
N ALA A 167 1.44 0.32 22.80
CA ALA A 167 0.46 0.51 23.85
C ALA A 167 -0.23 -0.80 24.27
N LYS A 168 -0.57 -1.66 23.30
CA LYS A 168 -1.22 -2.97 23.54
C LYS A 168 -0.23 -4.04 23.97
N THR A 169 1.05 -3.88 23.67
CA THR A 169 2.13 -4.80 24.07
C THR A 169 3.32 -4.02 24.63
N PRO A 170 3.22 -3.45 25.85
CA PRO A 170 4.27 -2.56 26.40
C PRO A 170 5.65 -3.22 26.49
N GLY A 171 5.69 -4.53 26.78
CA GLY A 171 6.90 -5.34 26.87
C GLY A 171 7.50 -5.78 25.53
N ILE A 172 6.98 -5.33 24.38
CA ILE A 172 7.54 -5.70 23.09
C ILE A 172 8.98 -5.20 22.96
N ALA A 173 9.89 -6.15 22.73
CA ALA A 173 11.31 -5.91 22.48
C ALA A 173 11.72 -6.30 21.05
N VAL A 174 11.03 -7.29 20.46
CA VAL A 174 11.32 -7.81 19.11
C VAL A 174 10.01 -7.90 18.33
N LEU A 175 10.01 -7.37 17.11
CA LEU A 175 8.87 -7.43 16.19
C LEU A 175 9.27 -8.17 14.91
N TYR A 176 8.68 -9.34 14.68
CA TYR A 176 8.89 -10.11 13.46
C TYR A 176 7.95 -9.62 12.36
N THR A 177 8.50 -9.35 11.17
CA THR A 177 7.74 -8.86 10.02
C THR A 177 8.16 -9.56 8.72
N ASP A 178 7.28 -9.52 7.71
CA ASP A 178 7.66 -9.85 6.33
C ASP A 178 8.49 -8.71 5.72
N GLY A 179 9.17 -8.98 4.61
CA GLY A 179 10.08 -8.02 3.97
C GLY A 179 9.44 -6.74 3.44
N GLY A 180 8.11 -6.64 3.46
CA GLY A 180 7.39 -5.43 3.06
C GLY A 180 7.33 -4.30 4.07
N TYR A 181 7.64 -4.60 5.33
CA TYR A 181 7.41 -3.66 6.43
C TYR A 181 8.60 -2.76 6.77
N GLY A 182 9.72 -2.90 6.06
CA GLY A 182 10.93 -2.11 6.35
C GLY A 182 10.95 -0.80 5.57
N SER A 183 11.07 0.33 6.27
CA SER A 183 11.28 1.67 5.71
C SER A 183 12.16 2.52 6.64
N GLU A 184 12.64 3.68 6.15
CA GLU A 184 13.45 4.62 6.94
C GLU A 184 12.65 5.23 8.10
N GLU A 185 11.37 5.51 7.87
CA GLU A 185 10.44 6.03 8.88
C GLU A 185 10.21 4.99 9.99
N ASN A 186 10.00 3.72 9.61
CA ASN A 186 9.83 2.63 10.57
C ASN A 186 11.11 2.37 11.36
N ASP A 187 12.27 2.38 10.70
CA ASP A 187 13.56 2.24 11.37
C ASP A 187 13.74 3.28 12.48
N THR A 188 13.45 4.54 12.16
CA THR A 188 13.58 5.65 13.11
C THR A 188 12.61 5.51 14.27
N ALA A 189 11.33 5.20 13.99
CA ALA A 189 10.31 5.05 15.02
C ALA A 189 10.56 3.84 15.94
N LEU A 190 10.93 2.69 15.37
CA LEU A 190 11.25 1.48 16.12
C LEU A 190 12.49 1.64 17.00
N GLU A 191 13.53 2.33 16.51
CA GLU A 191 14.71 2.66 17.31
C GLU A 191 14.34 3.54 18.51
N ALA A 192 13.51 4.56 18.29
CA ALA A 192 13.02 5.44 19.37
C ALA A 192 12.19 4.69 20.43
N MET A 193 11.45 3.66 20.02
CA MET A 193 10.66 2.80 20.92
C MET A 193 11.46 1.67 21.57
N GLY A 194 12.73 1.50 21.19
CA GLY A 194 13.57 0.39 21.64
C GLY A 194 13.11 -0.99 21.14
N ILE A 195 12.44 -1.05 19.98
CA ILE A 195 11.91 -2.28 19.39
C ILE A 195 12.83 -2.74 18.27
N LYS A 196 13.34 -3.97 18.34
CA LYS A 196 14.13 -4.59 17.27
C LYS A 196 13.21 -5.23 16.23
N GLN A 197 13.10 -4.63 15.04
CA GLN A 197 12.41 -5.29 13.93
C GLN A 197 13.29 -6.37 13.29
N VAL A 198 12.73 -7.57 13.14
CA VAL A 198 13.37 -8.71 12.47
C VAL A 198 12.56 -9.00 11.21
N GLN A 199 13.18 -8.84 10.05
CA GLN A 199 12.55 -9.17 8.77
C GLN A 199 12.90 -10.60 8.37
N THR A 200 11.88 -11.41 8.10
CA THR A 200 12.05 -12.81 7.66
C THR A 200 12.49 -12.91 6.19
N ALA A 201 12.27 -11.87 5.41
CA ALA A 201 12.72 -11.73 4.04
C ALA A 201 13.25 -10.31 3.79
N ILE A 202 14.24 -10.16 2.92
CA ILE A 202 14.76 -8.85 2.51
C ILE A 202 14.34 -8.62 1.06
N ARG A 203 13.65 -7.51 0.79
CA ARG A 203 13.33 -7.07 -0.58
C ARG A 203 14.56 -6.43 -1.21
N GLY A 204 14.85 -6.73 -2.47
CA GLY A 204 15.89 -6.06 -3.25
C GLY A 204 16.88 -7.01 -3.90
N ARG A 205 17.89 -6.43 -4.55
CA ARG A 205 18.98 -7.20 -5.18
C ARG A 205 20.01 -7.60 -4.13
N THR A 206 20.44 -8.85 -4.16
CA THR A 206 21.61 -9.31 -3.39
C THR A 206 22.86 -8.66 -3.98
N SER A 207 23.64 -7.95 -3.15
CA SER A 207 24.94 -7.45 -3.57
C SER A 207 25.97 -8.57 -3.53
N VAL A 208 26.86 -8.60 -4.53
CA VAL A 208 27.98 -9.57 -4.58
C VAL A 208 29.05 -9.24 -3.55
N VAL A 209 29.20 -7.95 -3.23
CA VAL A 209 30.08 -7.47 -2.16
C VAL A 209 29.22 -6.94 -1.02
N ASP A 210 29.36 -7.53 0.15
CA ASP A 210 28.72 -7.03 1.37
C ASP A 210 29.54 -5.86 1.92
N ILE A 211 29.00 -4.64 1.85
CA ILE A 211 29.63 -3.47 2.46
C ILE A 211 28.87 -3.18 3.74
N GLU A 212 29.52 -3.44 4.86
CA GLU A 212 28.97 -3.23 6.18
C GLU A 212 29.20 -1.79 6.63
N ILE A 213 28.14 -1.15 7.10
CA ILE A 213 28.11 0.18 7.70
C ILE A 213 27.52 -0.01 9.10
N SER A 214 28.22 0.49 10.10
CA SER A 214 27.80 0.45 11.50
C SER A 214 28.25 1.70 12.25
N LYS A 215 27.52 2.02 13.31
CA LYS A 215 27.80 3.12 14.23
C LYS A 215 28.13 2.54 15.60
N LYS A 216 29.27 2.93 16.15
CA LYS A 216 29.74 2.50 17.48
C LYS A 216 29.06 3.31 18.58
N ALA A 217 29.16 2.82 19.81
CA ALA A 217 28.62 3.48 21.00
C ALA A 217 29.24 4.87 21.25
N ASP A 218 30.47 5.10 20.80
CA ASP A 218 31.14 6.42 20.85
C ASP A 218 30.68 7.39 19.76
N GLY A 219 29.71 6.98 18.92
CA GLY A 219 29.19 7.77 17.81
C GLY A 219 30.04 7.71 16.53
N SER A 220 31.19 7.03 16.54
CA SER A 220 32.03 6.87 15.36
C SER A 220 31.48 5.81 14.40
N TYR A 221 31.70 6.01 13.11
CA TYR A 221 31.26 5.07 12.07
C TYR A 221 32.37 4.09 11.70
N THR A 222 31.96 2.88 11.33
CA THR A 222 32.80 1.89 10.69
C THR A 222 32.18 1.44 9.39
N VAL A 223 32.98 1.44 8.33
CA VAL A 223 32.59 0.91 7.03
C VAL A 223 33.64 -0.07 6.56
N SER A 224 33.22 -1.28 6.23
CA SER A 224 34.11 -2.37 5.78
C SER A 224 33.49 -3.17 4.66
N CYS A 225 34.35 -3.72 3.80
CA CYS A 225 34.01 -4.80 2.90
C CYS A 225 34.85 -6.04 3.27
N PRO A 226 34.65 -7.21 2.63
CA PRO A 226 35.35 -8.44 3.00
C PRO A 226 36.89 -8.35 2.93
N TYR A 227 37.45 -7.34 2.26
CA TYR A 227 38.89 -7.20 2.03
C TYR A 227 39.55 -6.04 2.78
N GLN A 228 38.80 -5.05 3.26
CA GLN A 228 39.35 -3.90 3.97
C GLN A 228 38.29 -3.06 4.69
N SER A 229 38.74 -2.25 5.65
CA SER A 229 37.99 -1.15 6.22
C SER A 229 38.31 0.17 5.52
N GLY A 230 37.29 0.99 5.31
CA GLY A 230 37.41 2.32 4.72
C GLY A 230 37.75 3.39 5.77
N GLU A 231 38.52 4.39 5.36
CA GLU A 231 38.78 5.58 6.16
C GLU A 231 37.57 6.51 6.09
N ILE A 232 36.98 6.84 7.25
CA ILE A 232 35.79 7.70 7.32
C ILE A 232 36.18 9.17 7.22
N LYS A 233 35.53 9.90 6.33
CA LYS A 233 35.67 11.35 6.14
C LYS A 233 34.30 12.00 6.11
N THR A 234 34.19 13.16 6.74
CA THR A 234 32.99 13.99 6.66
C THR A 234 32.90 14.62 5.28
N ALA A 235 31.77 14.42 4.59
CA ALA A 235 31.42 15.17 3.39
C ALA A 235 30.26 16.13 3.71
N ARG A 236 29.93 17.03 2.77
CA ARG A 236 29.03 18.17 3.04
C ARG A 236 27.64 17.78 3.54
N LYS A 237 27.03 16.72 2.96
CA LYS A 237 25.69 16.23 3.31
C LYS A 237 25.66 14.77 3.80
N LEU A 238 26.72 14.02 3.54
CA LEU A 238 26.82 12.58 3.80
C LEU A 238 28.20 12.28 4.38
N MET A 239 28.32 11.17 5.08
CA MET A 239 29.61 10.59 5.43
C MET A 239 30.19 9.85 4.22
N LYS A 240 31.52 9.73 4.16
CA LYS A 240 32.22 9.06 3.08
C LYS A 240 33.28 8.13 3.63
N ALA A 241 33.18 6.85 3.30
CA ALA A 241 34.26 5.89 3.52
C ALA A 241 35.15 5.80 2.27
N VAL A 242 36.45 6.00 2.44
CA VAL A 242 37.45 5.89 1.37
C VAL A 242 38.15 4.54 1.47
N MET A 243 37.96 3.70 0.46
CA MET A 243 38.61 2.40 0.34
C MET A 243 39.97 2.57 -0.34
N ARG A 244 41.00 1.85 0.13
CA ARG A 244 42.36 1.95 -0.43
C ARG A 244 42.34 1.45 -1.87
N GLY A 245 42.77 2.32 -2.79
CA GLY A 245 42.79 2.03 -4.22
C GLY A 245 43.67 0.83 -4.59
N SER A 246 44.79 0.63 -3.90
CA SER A 246 45.69 -0.51 -4.10
C SER A 246 45.01 -1.85 -3.84
N VAL A 247 44.27 -1.98 -2.74
CA VAL A 247 43.50 -3.19 -2.39
C VAL A 247 42.35 -3.40 -3.39
N CYS A 248 41.67 -2.32 -3.79
CA CYS A 248 40.58 -2.41 -4.76
C CYS A 248 41.04 -2.76 -6.19
N ALA A 249 42.28 -2.43 -6.56
CA ALA A 249 42.80 -2.67 -7.91
C ALA A 249 43.07 -4.17 -8.17
N VAL A 250 43.41 -4.93 -7.14
CA VAL A 250 43.67 -6.39 -7.20
C VAL A 250 42.48 -7.22 -6.69
N CYS A 251 41.35 -6.58 -6.40
CA CYS A 251 40.20 -7.26 -5.81
C CYS A 251 39.44 -8.08 -6.87
N PRO A 252 39.21 -9.39 -6.65
CA PRO A 252 38.49 -10.23 -7.61
C PRO A 252 37.02 -9.84 -7.77
N LEU A 253 36.46 -9.09 -6.80
CA LEU A 253 35.08 -8.61 -6.84
C LEU A 253 34.97 -7.17 -7.35
N ALA A 254 36.04 -6.59 -7.90
CA ALA A 254 36.05 -5.18 -8.30
C ALA A 254 34.93 -4.86 -9.30
N ASP A 255 34.72 -5.68 -10.32
CA ASP A 255 33.73 -5.40 -11.37
C ASP A 255 32.29 -5.41 -10.86
N ASN A 256 32.02 -6.18 -9.80
CA ASN A 256 30.70 -6.29 -9.17
C ASN A 256 30.58 -5.47 -7.86
N CYS A 257 31.58 -4.65 -7.54
CA CYS A 257 31.60 -3.92 -6.27
C CYS A 257 30.71 -2.67 -6.34
N PRO A 258 29.76 -2.48 -5.39
CA PRO A 258 28.79 -1.39 -5.41
C PRO A 258 29.37 -0.02 -5.04
N SER A 259 30.63 0.04 -4.59
CA SER A 259 31.30 1.29 -4.26
C SER A 259 31.65 2.11 -5.52
N GLN A 260 31.56 3.43 -5.41
CA GLN A 260 31.79 4.34 -6.54
C GLN A 260 33.28 4.47 -6.85
N LYS A 261 33.67 4.26 -8.11
CA LYS A 261 35.05 4.47 -8.59
C LYS A 261 35.35 5.98 -8.70
N ARG A 262 36.44 6.43 -8.09
CA ARG A 262 36.96 7.81 -8.12
C ARG A 262 38.46 7.80 -8.44
N ARG A 263 39.03 8.97 -8.72
CA ARG A 263 40.47 9.11 -9.06
C ARG A 263 41.41 8.54 -7.97
N SER A 264 41.05 8.71 -6.70
CA SER A 264 41.87 8.30 -5.55
C SER A 264 41.57 6.90 -5.02
N GLY A 265 40.67 6.14 -5.66
CA GLY A 265 40.22 4.83 -5.16
C GLY A 265 38.69 4.66 -5.25
N ARG A 266 38.15 3.76 -4.44
CA ARG A 266 36.70 3.50 -4.36
C ARG A 266 36.12 4.17 -3.12
N VAL A 267 34.88 4.64 -3.23
CA VAL A 267 34.23 5.40 -2.16
C VAL A 267 32.80 4.91 -1.91
N VAL A 268 32.40 4.92 -0.65
CA VAL A 268 31.04 4.61 -0.21
C VAL A 268 30.51 5.84 0.50
N TYR A 269 29.42 6.42 0.00
CA TYR A 269 28.71 7.48 0.69
C TYR A 269 27.60 6.87 1.53
N PHE A 270 27.41 7.38 2.73
CA PHE A 270 26.40 6.87 3.64
C PHE A 270 25.93 7.91 4.64
N ASP A 271 24.79 7.65 5.28
CA ASP A 271 24.27 8.40 6.42
C ASP A 271 23.73 7.47 7.53
N ASP A 272 23.03 8.05 8.51
CA ASP A 272 22.42 7.31 9.61
C ASP A 272 21.29 6.37 9.14
N GLN A 273 20.57 6.71 8.05
CA GLN A 273 19.53 5.84 7.50
C GLN A 273 20.14 4.57 6.88
N ASP A 274 21.31 4.68 6.25
CA ASP A 274 22.05 3.49 5.80
C ASP A 274 22.46 2.57 6.96
N VAL A 275 22.82 3.14 8.11
CA VAL A 275 23.17 2.36 9.32
C VAL A 275 21.94 1.61 9.82
N LEU A 276 20.80 2.29 9.99
CA LEU A 276 19.56 1.69 10.48
C LEU A 276 19.04 0.61 9.52
N ARG A 277 19.04 0.90 8.22
CA ARG A 277 18.63 -0.06 7.18
C ARG A 277 19.46 -1.33 7.25
N GLN A 278 20.79 -1.21 7.36
CA GLN A 278 21.66 -2.39 7.44
C GLN A 278 21.53 -3.11 8.78
N LYS A 279 21.32 -2.39 9.89
CA LYS A 279 20.98 -2.97 11.19
C LYS A 279 19.73 -3.85 11.07
N ARG A 280 18.64 -3.32 10.49
CA ARG A 280 17.41 -4.09 10.22
C ARG A 280 17.67 -5.33 9.36
N GLN A 281 18.42 -5.21 8.27
CA GLN A 281 18.74 -6.34 7.38
C GLN A 281 19.57 -7.44 8.06
N ARG A 282 20.41 -7.08 9.02
CA ARG A 282 21.26 -8.03 9.76
C ARG A 282 20.60 -8.58 11.02
N ASN A 283 19.56 -7.93 11.54
CA ASN A 283 18.90 -8.32 12.79
C ASN A 283 18.53 -9.80 12.87
N ILE A 284 18.14 -10.43 11.74
CA ILE A 284 17.87 -11.87 11.67
C ILE A 284 19.13 -12.73 11.80
N ARG A 285 20.27 -12.30 11.24
CA ARG A 285 21.56 -13.02 11.36
C ARG A 285 22.09 -12.97 12.79
N ASP A 286 21.81 -11.89 13.52
CA ASP A 286 22.25 -11.74 14.90
C ASP A 286 21.46 -12.60 15.90
N LEU A 287 20.34 -13.21 15.47
CA LEU A 287 19.56 -14.10 16.32
C LEU A 287 20.15 -15.53 16.34
N PRO A 288 19.97 -16.27 17.45
CA PRO A 288 20.16 -17.72 17.50
C PRO A 288 19.34 -18.42 16.41
N GLU A 289 19.84 -19.53 15.85
CA GLU A 289 19.21 -20.23 14.71
C GLU A 289 17.74 -20.58 14.97
N GLU A 290 17.41 -20.98 16.20
CA GLU A 290 16.06 -21.30 16.65
C GLU A 290 15.10 -20.11 16.50
N LEU A 291 15.55 -18.92 16.89
CA LEU A 291 14.76 -17.68 16.79
C LEU A 291 14.69 -17.13 15.37
N ARG A 292 15.63 -17.49 14.48
CA ARG A 292 15.57 -17.09 13.06
C ARG A 292 14.38 -17.70 12.32
N LYS A 293 13.98 -18.90 12.74
CA LYS A 293 12.85 -19.65 12.16
C LYS A 293 11.53 -19.34 12.87
N LEU A 294 11.57 -18.54 13.93
CA LEU A 294 10.38 -18.16 14.68
C LEU A 294 9.46 -17.35 13.76
N ARG A 295 8.26 -17.89 13.53
CA ARG A 295 7.24 -17.23 12.74
C ARG A 295 5.90 -17.38 13.46
N PRO A 296 5.18 -16.26 13.69
CA PRO A 296 3.79 -16.37 14.11
C PRO A 296 3.00 -17.21 13.10
N ASN A 297 1.99 -17.95 13.55
CA ASN A 297 1.09 -18.72 12.68
C ASN A 297 0.07 -17.80 12.00
N VAL A 298 0.53 -16.62 11.56
CA VAL A 298 -0.27 -15.52 11.04
C VAL A 298 -1.06 -15.92 9.80
N GLU A 299 -0.58 -16.90 9.02
CA GLU A 299 -1.34 -17.44 7.88
C GLU A 299 -2.60 -18.18 8.32
N ALA A 300 -2.54 -18.94 9.43
CA ALA A 300 -3.71 -19.53 10.03
C ALA A 300 -4.65 -18.46 10.59
N THR A 301 -4.11 -17.44 11.26
CA THR A 301 -4.89 -16.31 11.77
C THR A 301 -5.64 -15.57 10.65
N MET A 302 -4.96 -15.23 9.55
CA MET A 302 -5.60 -14.63 8.37
C MET A 302 -6.63 -15.56 7.72
N ARG A 303 -6.37 -16.87 7.73
CA ARG A 303 -7.34 -17.88 7.27
C ARG A 303 -8.58 -17.91 8.16
N GLU A 304 -8.43 -17.77 9.47
CA GLU A 304 -9.55 -17.72 10.41
C GLU A 304 -10.47 -16.52 10.16
N PHE A 305 -9.89 -15.34 9.88
CA PHE A 305 -10.66 -14.15 9.48
C PHE A 305 -11.38 -14.35 8.15
N SER A 306 -10.69 -14.91 7.15
CA SER A 306 -11.24 -15.01 5.79
C SER A 306 -12.19 -16.19 5.59
N ARG A 307 -12.02 -17.33 6.26
CA ARG A 307 -12.81 -18.55 6.02
C ARG A 307 -14.30 -18.41 6.32
N ARG A 308 -14.67 -17.45 7.17
CA ARG A 308 -16.07 -17.14 7.54
C ARG A 308 -16.73 -16.19 6.54
N THR A 309 -15.99 -15.71 5.55
CA THR A 309 -16.46 -14.79 4.52
C THR A 309 -16.64 -15.52 3.20
N GLU A 310 -17.67 -15.15 2.43
CA GLU A 310 -17.90 -15.73 1.11
C GLU A 310 -17.03 -14.99 0.10
N GLY A 311 -15.99 -15.67 -0.41
CA GLY A 311 -15.06 -15.08 -1.38
C GLY A 311 -14.31 -13.86 -0.86
N GLY A 312 -14.02 -13.78 0.44
CA GLY A 312 -13.33 -12.64 1.04
C GLY A 312 -14.23 -11.41 1.31
N LYS A 313 -15.56 -11.55 1.16
CA LYS A 313 -16.49 -10.42 1.29
C LYS A 313 -17.18 -10.39 2.64
N LEU A 314 -17.12 -9.24 3.30
CA LEU A 314 -17.92 -8.96 4.49
C LEU A 314 -19.40 -8.70 4.11
N LYS A 315 -20.29 -8.93 5.07
CA LYS A 315 -21.73 -8.57 4.95
C LYS A 315 -22.00 -7.08 5.19
N VAL A 316 -20.97 -6.31 5.49
CA VAL A 316 -21.02 -4.86 5.69
C VAL A 316 -20.22 -4.12 4.62
N ARG A 317 -20.37 -2.80 4.58
CA ARG A 317 -19.70 -1.87 3.68
C ARG A 317 -19.15 -0.70 4.48
N GLY A 318 -18.09 -0.09 3.97
CA GLY A 318 -17.42 1.04 4.60
C GLY A 318 -16.38 0.58 5.63
N LEU A 319 -15.34 1.39 5.77
CA LEU A 319 -14.17 1.11 6.59
C LEU A 319 -14.56 0.94 8.06
N PHE A 320 -15.38 1.85 8.60
CA PHE A 320 -15.79 1.81 10.01
C PHE A 320 -16.44 0.47 10.41
N LYS A 321 -17.42 0.02 9.63
CA LYS A 321 -18.13 -1.24 9.90
C LYS A 321 -17.21 -2.45 9.67
N ALA A 322 -16.34 -2.39 8.66
CA ALA A 322 -15.34 -3.43 8.43
C ALA A 322 -14.41 -3.57 9.64
N THR A 323 -13.93 -2.45 10.21
CA THR A 323 -13.08 -2.43 11.42
C THR A 323 -13.79 -2.96 12.67
N THR A 324 -15.10 -2.76 12.80
CA THR A 324 -15.85 -3.24 14.00
C THR A 324 -16.13 -4.74 13.97
N ILE A 325 -16.26 -5.33 12.78
CA ILE A 325 -16.61 -6.75 12.59
C ILE A 325 -15.37 -7.62 12.38
N ALA A 326 -14.26 -7.00 11.96
CA ALA A 326 -12.95 -7.62 11.86
C ALA A 326 -12.42 -8.07 13.23
#